data_AF-A0AB39BTY1-F1
#
_entry.id   AF-A0AB39BTY1-F1
#
_cell.length_a   1.000
_cell.length_b   1.000
_cell.length_c   1.000
_cell.angle_alpha   90.00
_cell.angle_beta   90.00
_cell.angle_gamma   90.00
#
_symmetry.space_group_name_H-M   'P 1'
#
loop_
_entity.id
_entity.type
_entity.pdbx_description
1 polymer ?
#
loop_
_entity_poly.entity_id
_entity_poly.type
_entity_poly.pdbx_seq_one_letter_code
_entity_poly.pdbx_strand_id
1 'polypeptide(L)'
;MSISSLIIFIFLIGNTVLLFILLIKQNKQANERLHLIALMQKERKRYNSEKNKELVKEQRTHMLLLALRIREAVDKQTEDIHARVIEDAPLAHGMSNEEMAGCFSTKQALAVENLFILFRHYVDAYWLTDQKQPKNLFRGTKEDPTSELSQLHNASRQLVKKIDQLLIDIQK
;
A
#
# COMPACT_ATOMS: atom_id res chain seq x y z
N MET A 1 -43.28 -6.82 -71.74
CA MET A 1 -42.12 -7.38 -71.00
C MET A 1 -41.87 -8.79 -71.47
N SER A 2 -40.62 -9.15 -71.79
CA SER A 2 -40.26 -10.52 -72.14
C SER A 2 -40.23 -11.39 -70.88
N ILE A 3 -40.59 -12.68 -70.99
CA ILE A 3 -40.51 -13.65 -69.89
C ILE A 3 -39.10 -13.67 -69.26
N SER A 4 -38.05 -13.45 -70.05
CA SER A 4 -36.67 -13.32 -69.57
C SER A 4 -36.46 -12.17 -68.58
N SER A 5 -37.10 -11.02 -68.81
CA SER A 5 -37.00 -9.87 -67.89
C SER A 5 -37.64 -10.16 -66.52
N LEU A 6 -38.71 -10.96 -66.48
CA LEU A 6 -39.41 -11.32 -65.25
C LEU A 6 -38.61 -12.34 -64.42
N ILE A 7 -37.95 -13.30 -65.06
CA ILE A 7 -37.06 -14.27 -64.39
C ILE A 7 -35.86 -13.56 -63.75
N ILE A 8 -35.24 -12.62 -64.47
CA ILE A 8 -34.11 -11.83 -63.94
C ILE A 8 -34.56 -11.01 -62.73
N PHE A 9 -35.75 -10.41 -62.78
CA PHE A 9 -36.29 -9.62 -61.67
C PHE A 9 -36.53 -10.46 -60.40
N ILE A 10 -37.12 -11.66 -60.55
CA ILE A 10 -37.31 -12.59 -59.41
C ILE A 10 -35.97 -13.02 -58.82
N PHE A 11 -34.98 -13.32 -59.67
CA PHE A 11 -33.64 -13.69 -59.22
C PHE A 11 -32.97 -12.56 -58.43
N LEU A 12 -33.10 -11.31 -58.90
CA LEU A 12 -32.58 -10.13 -58.19
C LEU A 12 -33.25 -9.96 -56.82
N ILE A 13 -34.58 -10.08 -56.75
CA ILE A 13 -35.31 -10.04 -55.48
C ILE A 13 -34.81 -11.13 -54.53
N GLY A 14 -34.70 -12.37 -55.01
CA GLY A 14 -34.20 -13.49 -54.20
C GLY A 14 -32.81 -13.24 -53.62
N ASN A 15 -31.88 -12.71 -54.42
CA ASN A 15 -30.54 -12.35 -53.96
C ASN A 15 -30.57 -11.21 -52.93
N THR A 16 -31.39 -10.18 -53.15
CA THR A 16 -31.50 -9.08 -52.17
C THR A 16 -32.05 -9.55 -50.83
N VAL A 17 -33.05 -10.43 -50.83
CA VAL A 17 -33.61 -11.03 -49.60
C VAL A 17 -32.57 -11.90 -48.89
N LEU A 18 -31.82 -12.74 -49.63
CA LEU A 18 -30.76 -13.57 -49.06
C LEU A 18 -29.66 -12.73 -48.40
N LEU A 19 -29.18 -11.68 -49.08
CA LEU A 19 -28.19 -10.75 -48.53
C LEU A 19 -28.71 -10.05 -47.27
N PHE A 20 -29.98 -9.65 -47.28
CA PHE A 20 -30.61 -9.02 -46.12
C PHE A 20 -30.67 -9.96 -44.90
N ILE A 21 -31.02 -11.24 -45.11
CA ILE A 21 -31.00 -12.26 -44.04
C ILE A 21 -29.58 -12.46 -43.49
N LEU A 22 -28.57 -12.53 -44.36
CA LEU A 22 -27.17 -12.67 -43.95
C LEU A 22 -26.69 -11.46 -43.13
N LEU A 23 -27.05 -10.24 -43.54
CA LEU A 23 -26.73 -9.01 -42.81
C LEU A 23 -27.38 -8.98 -41.42
N ILE A 24 -28.66 -9.36 -41.31
CA ILE A 24 -29.33 -9.47 -40.00
C ILE A 24 -28.60 -10.46 -39.09
N LYS A 25 -28.24 -11.64 -39.63
CA LYS A 25 -27.54 -12.67 -38.87
C LYS A 25 -26.16 -12.21 -38.40
N GLN A 26 -25.38 -11.57 -39.29
CA GLN A 26 -24.08 -11.01 -38.93
C GLN A 26 -24.19 -9.91 -37.88
N ASN A 27 -25.18 -9.01 -38.01
CA ASN A 27 -25.39 -7.94 -37.05
C ASN A 27 -25.77 -8.50 -35.66
N LYS A 28 -26.61 -9.54 -35.62
CA LYS A 28 -26.93 -10.25 -34.36
C LYS A 28 -25.67 -10.82 -33.70
N GLN A 29 -24.83 -11.52 -34.47
CA GLN A 29 -23.57 -12.09 -33.97
C GLN A 29 -22.58 -11.00 -33.53
N ALA A 30 -22.51 -9.88 -34.24
CA ALA A 30 -21.68 -8.73 -33.86
C ALA A 30 -22.14 -8.13 -32.53
N ASN A 31 -23.45 -7.97 -32.33
CA ASN A 31 -24.03 -7.47 -31.08
C ASN A 31 -23.77 -8.42 -29.90
N GLU A 32 -23.87 -9.74 -30.12
CA GLU A 32 -23.53 -10.75 -29.10
C GLU A 32 -22.05 -10.68 -28.70
N ARG A 33 -21.14 -10.51 -29.68
CA ARG A 33 -19.71 -10.34 -29.42
C ARG A 33 -19.41 -9.04 -28.68
N LEU A 34 -20.04 -7.93 -29.06
CA LEU A 34 -19.89 -6.65 -28.37
C LEU A 34 -20.37 -6.74 -26.92
N HIS A 35 -21.49 -7.42 -26.68
CA HIS A 35 -22.00 -7.68 -25.34
C HIS A 35 -21.01 -8.51 -24.51
N LEU A 36 -20.44 -9.57 -25.08
CA LEU A 36 -19.42 -10.38 -24.40
C LEU A 36 -18.16 -9.57 -24.06
N ILE A 37 -17.67 -8.75 -24.99
CA ILE A 37 -16.52 -7.86 -24.75
C ILE A 37 -16.84 -6.88 -23.62
N ALA A 38 -18.04 -6.30 -23.60
CA ALA A 38 -18.47 -5.39 -22.54
C ALA A 38 -18.52 -6.09 -21.17
N LEU A 39 -18.99 -7.33 -21.11
CA LEU A 39 -18.95 -8.15 -19.89
C LEU A 39 -17.51 -8.40 -19.42
N MET A 40 -16.61 -8.83 -20.32
CA MET A 40 -15.20 -9.05 -19.98
C MET A 40 -14.51 -7.78 -19.49
N GLN A 41 -14.80 -6.62 -20.09
CA GLN A 41 -14.27 -5.34 -19.62
C GLN A 41 -14.78 -4.98 -18.22
N LYS A 42 -16.06 -5.24 -17.95
CA LYS A 42 -16.66 -5.02 -16.62
C LYS A 42 -16.02 -5.93 -15.57
N GLU A 43 -15.84 -7.21 -15.88
CA GLU A 43 -15.16 -8.17 -15.00
C GLU A 43 -13.70 -7.78 -14.76
N ARG A 44 -12.96 -7.41 -15.82
CA ARG A 44 -11.57 -6.93 -15.68
C ARG A 44 -11.48 -5.70 -14.79
N LYS A 45 -12.38 -4.73 -14.94
CA LYS A 45 -12.43 -3.54 -14.06
C LYS A 45 -12.71 -3.93 -12.62
N ARG A 46 -13.64 -4.86 -12.39
CA ARG A 46 -13.94 -5.38 -11.05
C ARG A 46 -12.74 -6.08 -10.43
N TYR A 47 -12.12 -6.99 -11.17
CA TYR A 47 -10.91 -7.72 -10.75
C TYR A 47 -9.76 -6.75 -10.41
N ASN A 48 -9.49 -5.78 -11.28
CA ASN A 48 -8.45 -4.78 -11.02
C ASN A 48 -8.77 -3.92 -9.79
N SER A 49 -10.03 -3.56 -9.57
CA SER A 49 -10.47 -2.83 -8.37
C SER A 49 -10.27 -3.65 -7.10
N GLU A 50 -10.65 -4.93 -7.11
CA GLU A 50 -10.45 -5.85 -5.99
C GLU A 50 -8.97 -6.07 -5.71
N LYS A 51 -8.16 -6.34 -6.74
CA LYS A 51 -6.71 -6.45 -6.62
C LYS A 51 -6.06 -5.19 -6.06
N ASN A 52 -6.49 -4.01 -6.50
CA ASN A 52 -5.96 -2.75 -5.98
C ASN A 52 -6.29 -2.56 -4.49
N LYS A 53 -7.49 -2.94 -4.05
CA LYS A 53 -7.86 -2.92 -2.63
C LYS A 53 -6.99 -3.87 -1.80
N GLU A 54 -6.67 -5.04 -2.34
CA GLU A 54 -5.80 -6.02 -1.69
C GLU A 54 -4.37 -5.48 -1.54
N LEU A 55 -3.80 -4.89 -2.61
CA LEU A 55 -2.48 -4.26 -2.57
C LEU A 55 -2.41 -3.13 -1.53
N VAL A 56 -3.42 -2.26 -1.48
CA VAL A 56 -3.49 -1.19 -0.46
C VAL A 56 -3.55 -1.78 0.94
N LYS A 57 -4.31 -2.87 1.15
CA LYS A 57 -4.39 -3.54 2.44
C LYS A 57 -3.03 -4.12 2.85
N GLU A 58 -2.34 -4.78 1.93
CA GLU A 58 -1.01 -5.35 2.15
C GLU A 58 0.02 -4.26 2.53
N GLN A 59 0.03 -3.16 1.79
CA GLN A 59 0.89 -2.00 2.09
C GLN A 59 0.61 -1.43 3.49
N ARG A 60 -0.66 -1.25 3.85
CA ARG A 60 -1.04 -0.82 5.21
C ARG A 60 -0.59 -1.80 6.28
N THR A 61 -0.75 -3.10 6.05
CA THR A 61 -0.31 -4.14 6.99
C THR A 61 1.21 -4.13 7.15
N HIS A 62 1.96 -4.04 6.05
CA HIS A 62 3.41 -3.93 6.09
C HIS A 62 3.87 -2.73 6.90
N MET A 63 3.26 -1.55 6.70
CA MET A 63 3.56 -0.35 7.49
C MET A 63 3.33 -0.56 8.99
N LEU A 64 2.22 -1.21 9.37
CA LEU A 64 1.93 -1.53 10.77
C LEU A 64 2.97 -2.49 11.36
N LEU A 65 3.43 -3.47 10.60
CA LEU A 65 4.49 -4.39 11.04
C LEU A 65 5.81 -3.64 11.29
N LEU A 66 6.19 -2.70 10.41
CA LEU A 66 7.37 -1.87 10.62
C LEU A 66 7.23 -1.02 11.90
N ALA A 67 6.09 -0.37 12.08
CA ALA A 67 5.82 0.46 13.25
C ALA A 67 5.84 -0.36 14.56
N LEU A 68 5.26 -1.56 14.57
CA LEU A 68 5.30 -2.48 15.70
C LEU A 68 6.72 -2.98 15.99
N ARG A 69 7.51 -3.25 14.95
CA ARG A 69 8.93 -3.63 15.11
C ARG A 69 9.74 -2.52 15.76
N ILE A 70 9.53 -1.26 15.36
CA ILE A 70 10.15 -0.10 16.01
C ILE A 70 9.70 -0.03 17.48
N ARG A 71 8.39 -0.14 17.73
CA ARG A 71 7.83 -0.12 19.09
C ARG A 71 8.49 -1.18 19.98
N GLU A 72 8.55 -2.41 19.52
CA GLU A 72 9.20 -3.52 20.24
C GLU A 72 10.69 -3.27 20.46
N ALA A 73 11.39 -2.74 19.45
CA ALA A 73 12.81 -2.43 19.54
C ALA A 73 13.09 -1.41 20.65
N VAL A 74 12.28 -0.34 20.74
CA VAL A 74 12.39 0.69 21.77
C VAL A 74 11.93 0.18 23.14
N ASP A 75 10.87 -0.64 23.19
CA ASP A 75 10.32 -1.18 24.45
C ASP A 75 11.33 -2.07 25.19
N LYS A 76 12.07 -2.91 24.45
CA LYS A 76 13.17 -3.71 25.03
C LYS A 76 14.23 -2.83 25.71
N GLN A 77 14.48 -1.63 25.18
CA GLN A 77 15.43 -0.67 25.77
C GLN A 77 14.93 -0.04 27.07
N THR A 78 13.67 -0.25 27.45
CA THR A 78 13.16 0.25 28.74
C THR A 78 13.64 -0.59 29.91
N GLU A 79 13.97 -1.86 29.67
CA GLU A 79 14.44 -2.81 30.67
C GLU A 79 15.95 -3.01 30.58
N ASP A 80 16.49 -3.31 29.39
CA ASP A 80 17.92 -3.54 29.21
C ASP A 80 18.44 -3.11 27.82
N ILE A 81 19.76 -3.00 27.68
CA ILE A 81 20.37 -2.52 26.44
C ILE A 81 20.47 -3.66 25.42
N HIS A 82 19.70 -3.54 24.35
CA HIS A 82 19.69 -4.47 23.21
C HIS A 82 20.05 -3.73 21.91
N ALA A 83 21.34 -3.35 21.77
CA ALA A 83 21.85 -2.55 20.65
C ALA A 83 21.48 -3.12 19.28
N ARG A 84 21.67 -4.43 19.09
CA ARG A 84 21.36 -5.11 17.82
C ARG A 84 19.91 -4.93 17.38
N VAL A 85 18.96 -4.90 18.33
CA VAL A 85 17.54 -4.76 18.00
C VAL A 85 17.23 -3.33 17.48
N ILE A 86 17.94 -2.32 17.98
CA ILE A 86 17.84 -0.94 17.50
C ILE A 86 18.52 -0.79 16.13
N GLU A 87 19.69 -1.38 15.94
CA GLU A 87 20.39 -1.38 14.65
C GLU A 87 19.58 -2.07 13.56
N ASP A 88 18.94 -3.19 13.88
CA ASP A 88 18.10 -3.95 12.96
C ASP A 88 16.71 -3.32 12.72
N ALA A 89 16.35 -2.24 13.43
CA ALA A 89 15.05 -1.58 13.28
C ALA A 89 15.04 -0.61 12.09
N PRO A 90 13.92 -0.54 11.33
CA PRO A 90 13.84 0.30 10.15
C PRO A 90 13.85 1.80 10.50
N LEU A 91 14.78 2.56 9.92
CA LEU A 91 14.86 4.03 10.08
C LEU A 91 13.94 4.80 9.10
N ALA A 92 13.44 4.13 8.07
CA ALA A 92 12.54 4.67 7.07
C ALA A 92 11.48 3.64 6.69
N HIS A 93 10.31 4.13 6.26
CA HIS A 93 9.20 3.26 5.84
C HIS A 93 9.26 2.88 4.35
N GLY A 94 10.01 3.62 3.54
CA GLY A 94 10.27 3.29 2.14
C GLY A 94 9.10 3.48 1.16
N MET A 95 8.03 4.16 1.57
CA MET A 95 6.90 4.49 0.68
C MET A 95 7.07 5.89 0.07
N SER A 96 6.64 6.06 -1.17
CA SER A 96 6.53 7.38 -1.80
C SER A 96 5.36 8.18 -1.23
N ASN A 97 5.33 9.49 -1.50
CA ASN A 97 4.22 10.35 -1.10
C ASN A 97 2.90 9.92 -1.76
N GLU A 98 2.95 9.47 -3.01
CA GLU A 98 1.81 8.96 -3.75
C GLU A 98 1.28 7.65 -3.15
N GLU A 99 2.18 6.74 -2.77
CA GLU A 99 1.82 5.48 -2.10
C GLU A 99 1.19 5.75 -0.73
N MET A 100 1.77 6.67 0.04
CA MET A 100 1.21 7.10 1.33
C MET A 100 -0.18 7.71 1.19
N ALA A 101 -0.40 8.58 0.20
CA ALA A 101 -1.70 9.20 -0.06
C ALA A 101 -2.74 8.19 -0.57
N GLY A 102 -2.31 7.15 -1.29
CA GLY A 102 -3.18 6.06 -1.73
C GLY A 102 -3.58 5.09 -0.61
N CYS A 103 -2.71 4.91 0.38
CA CYS A 103 -2.91 3.95 1.46
C CYS A 103 -3.54 4.54 2.72
N PHE A 104 -3.28 5.81 3.03
CA PHE A 104 -3.60 6.41 4.31
C PHE A 104 -4.33 7.74 4.15
N SER A 105 -5.21 8.06 5.11
CA SER A 105 -5.71 9.42 5.23
C SER A 105 -4.57 10.38 5.58
N THR A 106 -4.74 11.68 5.33
CA THR A 106 -3.71 12.69 5.66
C THR A 106 -3.27 12.60 7.13
N LYS A 107 -4.21 12.38 8.06
CA LYS A 107 -3.91 12.25 9.49
C LYS A 107 -3.10 10.99 9.79
N GLN A 108 -3.49 9.85 9.23
CA GLN A 108 -2.76 8.60 9.38
C GLN A 108 -1.34 8.72 8.79
N ALA A 109 -1.21 9.34 7.62
CA ALA A 109 0.07 9.53 6.96
C ALA A 109 1.03 10.40 7.78
N LEU A 110 0.52 11.51 8.36
CA LEU A 110 1.28 12.33 9.31
C LEU A 110 1.69 11.54 10.56
N ALA A 111 0.84 10.65 11.07
CA ALA A 111 1.17 9.81 12.22
C ALA A 111 2.30 8.81 11.90
N VAL A 112 2.28 8.20 10.71
CA VAL A 112 3.38 7.35 10.21
C VAL A 112 4.67 8.16 10.14
N GLU A 113 4.67 9.31 9.47
CA GLU A 113 5.89 10.11 9.30
C GLU A 113 6.46 10.56 10.66
N ASN A 114 5.60 11.04 11.56
CA ASN A 114 6.00 11.43 12.91
C ASN A 114 6.61 10.27 13.70
N LEU A 115 6.10 9.04 13.54
CA LEU A 115 6.67 7.86 14.20
C LEU A 115 8.11 7.64 13.77
N PHE A 116 8.38 7.64 12.46
CA PHE A 116 9.72 7.43 11.92
C PHE A 116 10.66 8.60 12.24
N ILE A 117 10.17 9.84 12.20
CA ILE A 117 10.94 11.03 12.64
C ILE A 117 11.36 10.90 14.10
N LEU A 118 10.43 10.60 15.00
CA LEU A 118 10.73 10.45 16.43
C LEU A 118 11.72 9.32 16.68
N PHE A 119 11.57 8.20 15.97
CA PHE A 119 12.49 7.09 16.10
C PHE A 119 13.90 7.43 15.60
N ARG A 120 14.04 8.08 14.42
CA ARG A 120 15.33 8.55 13.91
C ARG A 120 16.01 9.50 14.88
N HIS A 121 15.28 10.48 15.41
CA HIS A 121 15.83 11.41 16.40
C HIS A 121 16.29 10.70 17.67
N TYR A 122 15.56 9.69 18.12
CA TYR A 122 15.97 8.87 19.26
C TYR A 122 17.26 8.08 18.97
N VAL A 123 17.36 7.46 17.81
CA VAL A 123 18.59 6.75 17.38
C VAL A 123 19.76 7.73 17.29
N ASP A 124 19.56 8.88 16.63
CA ASP A 124 20.58 9.91 16.50
C ASP A 124 21.08 10.46 17.83
N ALA A 125 20.17 10.69 18.78
CA ALA A 125 20.50 11.32 20.05
C ALA A 125 21.16 10.36 21.05
N TYR A 126 20.73 9.10 21.09
CA TYR A 126 21.13 8.16 22.14
C TYR A 126 22.02 7.03 21.63
N TRP A 127 21.80 6.55 20.40
CA TRP A 127 22.43 5.34 19.88
C TRP A 127 23.61 5.59 18.95
N LEU A 128 23.80 6.83 18.50
CA LEU A 128 24.95 7.22 17.69
C LEU A 128 25.96 8.03 18.50
N THR A 129 27.22 7.92 18.08
CA THR A 129 28.31 8.80 18.50
C THR A 129 28.27 10.11 17.70
N ASP A 130 29.06 11.10 18.11
CA ASP A 130 29.22 12.36 17.37
C ASP A 130 29.69 12.15 15.92
N GLN A 131 30.35 11.02 15.65
CA GLN A 131 30.82 10.59 14.33
C GLN A 131 29.78 9.75 13.56
N LYS A 132 28.54 9.71 14.02
CA LYS A 132 27.43 8.92 13.46
C LYS A 132 27.69 7.41 13.40
N GLN A 133 28.56 6.90 14.27
CA GLN A 133 28.79 5.46 14.44
C GLN A 133 27.90 4.88 15.55
N PRO A 134 27.43 3.62 15.44
CA PRO A 134 26.68 2.96 16.51
C PRO A 134 27.46 2.92 17.84
N LYS A 135 26.76 3.23 18.94
CA LYS A 135 27.32 3.24 20.29
C LYS A 135 27.13 1.87 20.94
N ASN A 136 28.22 1.29 21.42
CA ASN A 136 28.25 -0.01 22.11
C ASN A 136 28.35 0.09 23.63
N LEU A 137 28.73 1.25 24.17
CA LEU A 137 28.98 1.46 25.59
C LEU A 137 28.26 2.73 26.06
N PHE A 138 27.46 2.58 27.10
CA PHE A 138 26.71 3.65 27.76
C PHE A 138 27.29 3.87 29.16
N ARG A 139 27.57 5.11 29.54
CA ARG A 139 28.23 5.45 30.81
C ARG A 139 27.25 5.50 31.97
N GLY A 140 27.73 5.08 33.14
CA GLY A 140 27.02 5.13 34.43
C GLY A 140 26.07 3.96 34.67
N THR A 141 25.16 4.11 35.65
CA THR A 141 24.26 3.04 36.10
C THR A 141 22.79 3.46 36.02
N LYS A 142 21.86 2.50 36.02
CA LYS A 142 20.41 2.79 35.89
C LYS A 142 19.88 3.63 37.06
N GLU A 143 20.52 3.53 38.21
CA GLU A 143 20.16 4.20 39.47
C GLU A 143 20.58 5.67 39.50
N ASP A 144 21.62 6.06 38.77
CA ASP A 144 22.05 7.46 38.65
C ASP A 144 21.23 8.17 37.56
N PRO A 145 20.32 9.11 37.92
CA PRO A 145 19.46 9.79 36.96
C PRO A 145 20.22 10.67 35.95
N THR A 146 21.45 11.06 36.30
CA THR A 146 22.28 11.90 35.44
C THR A 146 23.14 11.09 34.48
N SER A 147 23.23 9.77 34.70
CA SER A 147 23.96 8.89 33.80
C SER A 147 23.33 8.82 32.42
N GLU A 148 24.18 8.58 31.43
CA GLU A 148 23.76 8.35 30.05
C GLU A 148 22.82 7.15 29.94
N LEU A 149 23.11 6.07 30.67
CA LEU A 149 22.30 4.86 30.68
C LEU A 149 20.89 5.13 31.22
N SER A 150 20.75 5.86 32.33
CA SER A 150 19.44 6.19 32.90
C SER A 150 18.63 7.13 31.99
N GLN A 151 19.29 8.11 31.35
CA GLN A 151 18.66 8.99 30.37
C GLN A 151 18.10 8.21 29.18
N LEU A 152 18.86 7.23 28.65
CA LEU A 152 18.41 6.38 27.55
C LEU A 152 17.16 5.57 27.94
N HIS A 153 17.16 4.93 29.12
CA HIS A 153 16.00 4.18 29.59
C HIS A 153 14.76 5.08 29.76
N ASN A 154 14.95 6.29 30.29
CA ASN A 154 13.85 7.25 30.42
C ASN A 154 13.33 7.71 29.04
N ALA A 155 14.23 8.05 28.12
CA ALA A 155 13.88 8.42 26.76
C ALA A 155 13.12 7.29 26.03
N SER A 156 13.55 6.04 26.23
CA SER A 156 12.88 4.85 25.70
C SER A 156 11.44 4.74 26.19
N ARG A 157 11.23 4.85 27.51
CA ARG A 157 9.88 4.81 28.11
C ARG A 157 8.97 5.92 27.60
N GLN A 158 9.51 7.12 27.41
CA GLN A 158 8.75 8.25 26.84
C GLN A 158 8.42 8.02 25.38
N LEU A 159 9.37 7.49 24.59
CA LEU A 159 9.17 7.22 23.19
C LEU A 159 8.14 6.11 22.97
N VAL A 160 8.17 5.02 23.73
CA VAL A 160 7.15 3.95 23.67
C VAL A 160 5.74 4.54 23.81
N LYS A 161 5.50 5.39 24.83
CA LYS A 161 4.20 6.04 25.03
C LYS A 161 3.76 6.88 23.83
N LYS A 162 4.69 7.61 23.20
CA LYS A 162 4.42 8.40 21.99
C LYS A 162 4.11 7.50 20.79
N ILE A 163 4.86 6.41 20.62
CA ILE A 163 4.65 5.43 19.55
C ILE A 163 3.29 4.75 19.72
N ASP A 164 2.94 4.33 20.93
CA ASP A 164 1.64 3.70 21.21
C ASP A 164 0.48 4.64 20.83
N GLN A 165 0.60 5.94 21.13
CA GLN A 165 -0.39 6.93 20.72
C GLN A 165 -0.47 7.11 19.19
N LEU A 166 0.69 7.12 18.50
CA LEU A 166 0.74 7.23 17.05
C LEU A 166 0.18 5.97 16.37
N LEU A 167 0.44 4.78 16.91
CA LEU A 167 -0.12 3.52 16.42
C LEU A 167 -1.65 3.53 16.45
N ILE A 168 -2.24 4.07 17.53
CA ILE A 168 -3.70 4.26 17.62
C ILE A 168 -4.19 5.16 16.49
N ASP A 169 -3.49 6.27 16.21
CA ASP A 169 -3.90 7.21 15.16
C ASP A 169 -3.66 6.67 13.73
N ILE A 170 -2.73 5.74 13.55
CA ILE A 170 -2.53 5.02 12.26
C ILE A 170 -3.65 4.00 12.02
N GLN A 171 -4.17 3.39 13.08
CA GLN A 171 -5.18 2.33 12.99
C GLN A 171 -6.63 2.85 12.87
N LYS A 172 -6.91 4.07 13.33
CA LYS A 172 -8.21 4.75 13.16
C LYS A 172 -8.49 5.08 11.70
#